data_AF-A0A9P0PJQ7-F1
#
_entry.id   AF-A0A9P0PJQ7-F1
#
_cell.length_a   1.000
_cell.length_b   1.000
_cell.length_c   1.000
_cell.angle_alpha   90.00
_cell.angle_beta   90.00
_cell.angle_gamma   90.00
#
_symmetry.space_group_name_H-M   'P 1'
#
loop_
_entity.id
_entity.type
_entity.pdbx_description
1 polymer ?
#
loop_
_entity_poly.entity_id
_entity_poly.type
_entity_poly.pdbx_seq_one_letter_code
_entity_poly.pdbx_strand_id
1 'polypeptide(L)'
;MSQRKIPYMILNNYKYVKHRSSQRSTYWKCQRYDGDFRVSVLSSLNGLQYTTYQILNIVKEILKSSSDISFEMLTVPENLPNFPLNSYEEYLRFNDLIKEDTHISQYMVRRLAALGGSGIDSITRRIMRFLFDNELATQFNWKGRHNKTGFEGTAIMGLVYEAAKLNCPSNEKSDSKIADIVKIWLKHASSRVKQSKSKVPG
;
A
#
# COMPACT_ATOMS: atom_id res chain seq x y z
N MET A 1 -60.23 -29.48 7.51
CA MET A 1 -60.39 -29.04 8.92
C MET A 1 -60.05 -27.56 9.02
N SER A 2 -61.04 -26.70 9.29
CA SER A 2 -60.83 -25.25 9.40
C SER A 2 -60.28 -24.90 10.79
N GLN A 3 -59.05 -24.38 10.88
CA GLN A 3 -58.50 -23.88 12.14
C GLN A 3 -59.29 -22.63 12.57
N ARG A 4 -60.07 -22.75 13.64
CA ARG A 4 -60.77 -21.61 14.25
C ARG A 4 -59.73 -20.59 14.74
N LYS A 5 -59.65 -19.44 14.08
CA LYS A 5 -58.84 -18.30 14.55
C LYS A 5 -59.41 -17.79 15.88
N ILE A 6 -58.59 -17.80 16.93
CA ILE A 6 -58.94 -17.23 18.22
C ILE A 6 -58.96 -15.69 18.09
N PRO A 7 -60.02 -14.99 18.53
CA PRO A 7 -60.09 -13.54 18.45
C PRO A 7 -58.97 -12.90 19.28
N TYR A 8 -58.28 -11.94 18.69
CA TYR A 8 -57.31 -11.10 19.39
C TYR A 8 -57.43 -9.65 18.95
N MET A 9 -56.95 -8.74 19.78
CA MET A 9 -56.81 -7.32 19.47
C MET A 9 -55.44 -6.81 19.91
N ILE A 10 -54.95 -5.79 19.22
CA ILE A 10 -53.70 -5.10 19.57
C ILE A 10 -54.06 -3.69 19.98
N LEU A 11 -53.64 -3.27 21.17
CA LEU A 11 -53.86 -1.93 21.71
C LEU A 11 -52.64 -1.52 22.54
N ASN A 12 -52.13 -0.30 22.35
CA ASN A 12 -51.04 0.29 23.13
C ASN A 12 -49.80 -0.62 23.30
N ASN A 13 -49.35 -1.30 22.24
CA ASN A 13 -48.24 -2.27 22.26
C ASN A 13 -48.47 -3.49 23.16
N TYR A 14 -49.73 -3.90 23.34
CA TYR A 14 -50.13 -5.16 23.96
C TYR A 14 -51.07 -5.94 23.05
N LYS A 15 -50.86 -7.26 23.00
CA LYS A 15 -51.75 -8.21 22.33
C LYS A 15 -52.66 -8.84 23.39
N TYR A 16 -53.96 -8.70 23.18
CA TYR A 16 -55.00 -9.28 24.01
C TYR A 16 -55.60 -10.45 23.25
N VAL A 17 -55.51 -11.66 23.81
CA VAL A 17 -56.11 -12.87 23.24
C VAL A 17 -57.33 -13.26 24.07
N LYS A 18 -58.48 -13.47 23.41
CA LYS A 18 -59.71 -13.85 24.11
C LYS A 18 -59.67 -15.32 24.49
N HIS A 19 -59.77 -15.59 25.79
CA HIS A 19 -59.89 -16.93 26.35
C HIS A 19 -61.27 -17.12 26.97
N ARG A 20 -61.70 -18.38 27.03
CA ARG A 20 -62.95 -18.78 27.67
C ARG A 20 -62.60 -19.64 28.88
N SER A 21 -63.04 -19.24 30.07
CA SER A 21 -62.88 -20.02 31.31
C SER A 21 -64.07 -20.94 31.55
N SER A 22 -65.27 -20.59 31.07
CA SER A 22 -66.47 -21.42 31.12
C SER A 22 -67.44 -21.07 29.98
N GLN A 23 -68.54 -21.82 29.82
CA GLN A 23 -69.55 -21.49 28.80
C GLN A 23 -70.14 -20.07 28.94
N ARG A 24 -70.10 -19.48 30.14
CA ARG A 24 -70.67 -18.16 30.45
C ARG A 24 -69.63 -17.07 30.76
N SER A 25 -68.33 -17.39 30.78
CA SER A 25 -67.28 -16.44 31.16
C SER A 25 -66.10 -16.45 30.19
N THR A 26 -65.67 -15.24 29.81
CA THR A 26 -64.50 -15.01 28.97
C THR A 26 -63.62 -13.96 29.58
N TYR A 27 -62.31 -14.12 29.42
CA TYR A 27 -61.29 -13.17 29.88
C TYR A 27 -60.29 -12.90 28.75
N TRP A 28 -59.53 -11.82 28.87
CA TRP A 28 -58.50 -11.45 27.91
C TRP A 28 -57.13 -11.64 28.54
N LYS A 29 -56.29 -12.47 27.92
CA LYS A 29 -54.89 -12.60 28.32
C LYS A 29 -54.08 -11.54 27.58
N CYS A 30 -53.43 -10.65 28.33
CA CYS A 30 -52.60 -9.58 27.82
C CYS A 30 -51.13 -9.99 27.81
N GLN A 31 -50.43 -9.70 26.73
CA GLN A 31 -48.97 -9.83 26.63
C GLN A 31 -48.39 -8.65 25.86
N ARG A 32 -47.19 -8.19 26.22
CA ARG A 32 -46.49 -7.11 25.49
C ARG A 32 -46.32 -7.55 24.02
N TYR A 33 -46.83 -6.72 23.12
CA TYR A 33 -46.73 -6.87 21.68
C TYR A 33 -45.84 -5.76 21.15
N ASP A 34 -44.55 -6.05 21.10
CA ASP A 34 -43.52 -5.10 20.72
C ASP A 34 -43.31 -5.11 19.19
N GLY A 35 -44.34 -4.64 18.47
CA GLY A 35 -44.29 -4.50 17.01
C GLY A 35 -43.16 -3.57 16.57
N ASP A 36 -42.94 -2.50 17.35
CA ASP A 36 -41.90 -1.50 17.11
C ASP A 36 -40.50 -2.10 17.23
N PHE A 37 -40.24 -2.92 18.26
CA PHE A 37 -38.98 -3.66 18.37
C PHE A 37 -38.77 -4.60 17.18
N ARG A 38 -39.80 -5.35 16.75
CA ARG A 38 -39.68 -6.25 15.59
C ARG A 38 -39.32 -5.48 14.31
N VAL A 39 -39.99 -4.36 14.06
CA VAL A 39 -39.72 -3.51 12.87
C VAL A 39 -38.32 -2.90 12.96
N SER A 40 -37.91 -2.44 14.14
CA SER A 40 -36.57 -1.90 14.39
C SER A 40 -35.49 -2.96 14.13
N VAL A 41 -35.64 -4.16 14.70
CA VAL A 41 -34.71 -5.28 14.48
C VAL A 41 -34.63 -5.67 13.02
N LEU A 42 -35.78 -5.83 12.33
CA LEU A 42 -35.79 -6.17 10.90
C LEU A 42 -35.15 -5.09 10.04
N SER A 43 -35.38 -3.81 10.36
CA SER A 43 -34.75 -2.68 9.68
C SER A 43 -33.23 -2.68 9.89
N SER A 44 -32.77 -2.92 11.12
CA SER A 44 -31.35 -3.06 11.44
C SER A 44 -30.71 -4.24 10.72
N LEU A 45 -31.38 -5.40 10.66
CA LEU A 45 -30.90 -6.58 9.94
C LEU A 45 -30.79 -6.33 8.44
N ASN A 46 -31.79 -5.68 7.83
CA ASN A 46 -31.74 -5.30 6.43
C ASN A 46 -30.60 -4.28 6.16
N GLY A 47 -30.38 -3.34 7.09
CA GLY A 47 -29.24 -2.43 7.06
C GLY A 47 -27.90 -3.17 7.09
N LEU A 48 -27.74 -4.14 7.98
CA LEU A 48 -26.54 -4.98 8.07
C LEU A 48 -26.34 -5.85 6.81
N GLN A 49 -27.42 -6.37 6.24
CA GLN A 49 -27.36 -7.12 4.99
C GLN A 49 -26.86 -6.22 3.85
N TYR A 50 -27.38 -5.00 3.75
CA TYR A 50 -26.92 -4.02 2.76
C TYR A 50 -25.45 -3.67 2.94
N THR A 51 -25.01 -3.36 4.17
CA THR A 51 -23.58 -3.06 4.41
C THR A 51 -22.68 -4.25 4.08
N THR A 52 -23.12 -5.48 4.35
CA THR A 52 -22.36 -6.69 3.99
C THR A 52 -22.19 -6.82 2.48
N TYR A 53 -23.22 -6.53 1.69
CA TYR A 53 -23.11 -6.53 0.22
C TYR A 53 -22.17 -5.43 -0.29
N GLN A 54 -22.22 -4.24 0.31
CA GLN A 54 -21.30 -3.15 -0.06
C GLN A 54 -19.84 -3.53 0.23
N ILE A 55 -19.57 -4.10 1.41
CA ILE A 55 -18.23 -4.59 1.76
C ILE A 55 -17.77 -5.66 0.75
N LEU A 56 -18.64 -6.60 0.39
CA LEU A 56 -18.30 -7.64 -0.59
C LEU A 56 -17.91 -7.05 -1.95
N ASN A 57 -18.63 -6.04 -2.42
CA ASN A 57 -18.32 -5.39 -3.70
C ASN A 57 -16.99 -4.65 -3.65
N ILE A 58 -16.74 -3.88 -2.59
CA ILE A 58 -15.46 -3.19 -2.38
C ILE A 58 -14.31 -4.19 -2.35
N VAL A 59 -14.45 -5.31 -1.62
CA VAL A 59 -13.43 -6.36 -1.56
C VAL A 59 -13.16 -6.96 -2.95
N LYS A 60 -14.20 -7.24 -3.74
CA LYS A 60 -14.03 -7.75 -5.12
C LYS A 60 -13.26 -6.76 -6.02
N GLU A 61 -13.55 -5.47 -5.90
CA GLU A 61 -12.85 -4.43 -6.66
C GLU A 61 -11.38 -4.30 -6.25
N ILE A 62 -11.08 -4.34 -4.95
CA ILE A 62 -9.71 -4.34 -4.43
C ILE A 62 -8.93 -5.56 -4.92
N LEU A 63 -9.55 -6.75 -4.91
CA LEU A 63 -8.90 -7.96 -5.38
C LEU A 63 -8.60 -7.90 -6.88
N LYS A 64 -9.51 -7.36 -7.68
CA LYS A 64 -9.30 -7.19 -9.13
C LYS A 64 -8.21 -6.16 -9.44
N SER A 65 -8.20 -5.01 -8.76
CA SER A 65 -7.14 -4.01 -8.98
C SER A 65 -5.77 -4.51 -8.53
N SER A 66 -5.71 -5.23 -7.42
CA SER A 66 -4.45 -5.80 -6.92
C SER A 66 -3.89 -6.91 -7.83
N SER A 67 -4.74 -7.72 -8.48
CA SER A 67 -4.26 -8.70 -9.47
C SER A 67 -3.66 -8.02 -10.71
N ASP A 68 -4.30 -6.98 -11.23
CA ASP A 68 -3.80 -6.24 -12.40
C ASP A 68 -2.47 -5.53 -12.08
N ILE A 69 -2.38 -4.88 -10.91
CA ILE A 69 -1.15 -4.28 -10.38
C ILE A 69 -0.04 -5.33 -10.18
N SER A 70 -0.38 -6.56 -9.79
CA SER A 70 0.61 -7.61 -9.59
C SER A 70 1.19 -8.11 -10.90
N PHE A 71 0.37 -8.24 -11.95
CA PHE A 71 0.81 -8.75 -13.25
C PHE A 71 1.68 -7.74 -14.01
N GLU A 72 1.24 -6.48 -14.10
CA GLU A 72 2.01 -5.39 -14.72
C GLU A 72 3.36 -5.13 -14.04
N MET A 73 3.48 -5.50 -12.76
CA MET A 73 4.71 -5.35 -11.98
C MET A 73 5.70 -6.50 -12.16
N LEU A 74 5.25 -7.68 -12.61
CA LEU A 74 6.12 -8.85 -12.82
C LEU A 74 6.90 -8.78 -14.14
N THR A 75 6.42 -8.00 -15.10
CA THR A 75 7.09 -7.78 -16.39
C THR A 75 8.09 -6.63 -16.29
N VAL A 76 9.35 -6.89 -16.68
CA VAL A 76 10.38 -5.85 -16.78
C VAL A 76 9.98 -4.86 -17.87
N PRO A 77 9.85 -3.56 -17.59
CA PRO A 77 9.57 -2.56 -18.62
C PRO A 77 10.65 -2.54 -19.72
N GLU A 78 10.24 -2.53 -20.99
CA GLU A 78 11.15 -2.63 -22.15
C GLU A 78 12.14 -1.45 -22.26
N ASN A 79 11.74 -0.26 -21.81
CA ASN A 79 12.52 0.97 -21.97
C ASN A 79 13.51 1.23 -20.82
N LEU A 80 13.78 0.25 -19.96
CA LEU A 80 14.75 0.41 -18.89
C LEU A 80 16.19 0.36 -19.42
N PRO A 81 17.08 1.24 -18.92
CA PRO A 81 18.50 1.14 -19.23
C PRO A 81 19.12 -0.09 -18.55
N ASN A 82 20.30 -0.45 -19.01
CA ASN A 82 21.13 -1.41 -18.30
C ASN A 82 21.71 -0.76 -17.05
N PHE A 83 21.69 -1.51 -15.94
CA PHE A 83 22.27 -1.09 -14.67
C PHE A 83 23.57 -1.87 -14.37
N PRO A 84 24.57 -1.24 -13.75
CA PRO A 84 24.59 0.16 -13.31
C PRO A 84 24.73 1.15 -14.48
N LEU A 85 24.16 2.34 -14.32
CA LEU A 85 24.33 3.45 -15.26
C LEU A 85 25.81 3.86 -15.25
N ASN A 86 26.37 4.07 -16.45
CA ASN A 86 27.81 4.35 -16.62
C ASN A 86 28.09 5.68 -17.33
N SER A 87 27.06 6.34 -17.86
CA SER A 87 27.19 7.63 -18.52
C SER A 87 26.20 8.67 -18.02
N TYR A 88 26.55 9.94 -18.19
CA TYR A 88 25.69 11.05 -17.79
C TYR A 88 24.41 11.10 -18.64
N GLU A 89 24.50 10.70 -19.91
CA GLU A 89 23.36 10.63 -20.83
C GLU A 89 22.36 9.55 -20.40
N GLU A 90 22.83 8.35 -20.05
CA GLU A 90 21.98 7.30 -19.49
C GLU A 90 21.28 7.75 -18.21
N TYR A 91 22.00 8.45 -17.33
CA TYR A 91 21.41 9.07 -16.14
C TYR A 91 20.29 10.05 -16.48
N LEU A 92 20.50 10.98 -17.42
CA LEU A 92 19.49 11.96 -17.79
C LEU A 92 18.24 11.27 -18.33
N ARG A 93 18.41 10.36 -19.30
CA ARG A 93 17.31 9.60 -19.90
C ARG A 93 16.53 8.83 -18.83
N PHE A 94 17.22 8.12 -17.94
CA PHE A 94 16.56 7.38 -16.88
C PHE A 94 15.85 8.28 -15.87
N ASN A 95 16.48 9.39 -15.48
CA ASN A 95 15.92 10.34 -14.53
C ASN A 95 14.66 11.06 -15.07
N ASP A 96 14.56 11.26 -16.38
CA ASP A 96 13.36 11.82 -17.00
C ASP A 96 12.28 10.75 -17.24
N LEU A 97 12.68 9.54 -17.67
CA LEU A 97 11.78 8.39 -17.81
C LEU A 97 10.97 8.11 -16.53
N ILE A 98 11.62 8.13 -15.37
CA ILE A 98 10.93 7.86 -14.07
C ILE A 98 10.07 9.04 -13.58
N LYS A 99 10.22 10.24 -14.15
CA LYS A 99 9.32 11.37 -13.87
C LYS A 99 8.06 11.30 -14.73
N GLU A 100 8.23 10.88 -15.98
CA GLU A 100 7.16 10.82 -16.97
C GLU A 100 6.28 9.58 -16.78
N ASP A 101 6.89 8.44 -16.43
CA ASP A 101 6.21 7.16 -16.33
C ASP A 101 6.11 6.66 -14.87
N THR A 102 4.90 6.71 -14.34
CA THR A 102 4.58 6.25 -12.98
C THR A 102 4.71 4.73 -12.84
N HIS A 103 4.43 3.95 -13.89
CA HIS A 103 4.56 2.49 -13.87
C HIS A 103 6.03 2.10 -13.74
N ILE A 104 6.91 2.71 -14.51
CA ILE A 104 8.36 2.48 -14.42
C ILE A 104 8.89 2.89 -13.06
N SER A 105 8.45 4.04 -12.53
CA SER A 105 8.82 4.49 -11.19
C SER A 105 8.44 3.47 -10.11
N GLN A 106 7.19 2.98 -10.13
CA GLN A 106 6.71 1.96 -9.18
C GLN A 106 7.44 0.62 -9.33
N TYR A 107 7.67 0.16 -10.55
CA TYR A 107 8.47 -1.03 -10.82
C TYR A 107 9.87 -0.89 -10.21
N MET A 108 10.53 0.24 -10.45
CA MET A 108 11.88 0.50 -9.95
C MET A 108 11.94 0.57 -8.42
N VAL A 109 10.98 1.21 -7.74
CA VAL A 109 10.91 1.21 -6.27
C VAL A 109 10.94 -0.23 -5.74
N ARG A 110 10.10 -1.11 -6.30
CA ARG A 110 9.97 -2.48 -5.82
C ARG A 110 11.17 -3.35 -6.22
N ARG A 111 11.72 -3.16 -7.42
CA ARG A 111 12.95 -3.83 -7.88
C ARG A 111 14.17 -3.47 -7.02
N LEU A 112 14.29 -2.20 -6.63
CA LEU A 112 15.35 -1.71 -5.75
C LEU A 112 15.15 -2.18 -4.31
N ALA A 113 13.91 -2.19 -3.82
CA ALA A 113 13.60 -2.71 -2.49
C ALA A 113 13.97 -4.20 -2.37
N ALA A 114 13.76 -4.99 -3.43
CA ALA A 114 14.09 -6.42 -3.47
C ALA A 114 15.60 -6.72 -3.29
N LEU A 115 16.50 -5.74 -3.41
CA LEU A 115 17.93 -5.92 -3.10
C LEU A 115 18.18 -6.25 -1.61
N GLY A 116 17.25 -5.83 -0.73
CA GLY A 116 17.27 -6.09 0.70
C GLY A 116 18.54 -5.61 1.42
N GLY A 117 18.72 -6.09 2.64
CA GLY A 117 19.87 -5.75 3.50
C GLY A 117 19.51 -5.89 4.97
N SER A 118 20.52 -5.89 5.84
CA SER A 118 20.33 -6.06 7.29
C SER A 118 19.83 -4.80 8.02
N GLY A 119 19.71 -3.67 7.32
CA GLY A 119 19.33 -2.38 7.89
C GLY A 119 19.48 -1.26 6.85
N ILE A 120 19.07 -0.04 7.21
CA ILE A 120 18.94 1.06 6.24
C ILE A 120 20.26 1.41 5.54
N ASP A 121 21.40 1.37 6.25
CA ASP A 121 22.72 1.60 5.66
C ASP A 121 23.06 0.57 4.57
N SER A 122 22.92 -0.73 4.88
CA SER A 122 23.18 -1.80 3.91
C SER A 122 22.25 -1.70 2.71
N ILE A 123 20.96 -1.44 2.93
CA ILE A 123 19.95 -1.32 1.87
C ILE A 123 20.29 -0.16 0.95
N THR A 124 20.48 1.05 1.49
CA THR A 124 20.78 2.25 0.71
C THR A 124 22.08 2.09 -0.10
N ARG A 125 23.15 1.51 0.48
CA ARG A 125 24.40 1.28 -0.26
C ARG A 125 24.25 0.25 -1.37
N ARG A 126 23.41 -0.77 -1.20
CA ARG A 126 23.10 -1.76 -2.24
C ARG A 126 22.33 -1.12 -3.38
N ILE A 127 21.34 -0.29 -3.08
CA ILE A 127 20.59 0.50 -4.07
C ILE A 127 21.54 1.39 -4.88
N MET A 128 22.42 2.15 -4.21
CA MET A 128 23.36 3.03 -4.93
C MET A 128 24.32 2.27 -5.84
N ARG A 129 24.83 1.11 -5.41
CA ARG A 129 25.69 0.25 -6.24
C ARG A 129 24.96 -0.40 -7.42
N PHE A 130 23.66 -0.64 -7.28
CA PHE A 130 22.85 -1.14 -8.38
C PHE A 130 22.64 -0.03 -9.42
N LEU A 131 22.33 1.19 -8.98
CA LEU A 131 21.97 2.29 -9.87
C LEU A 131 23.16 2.89 -10.62
N PHE A 132 24.31 3.08 -9.96
CA PHE A 132 25.43 3.84 -10.50
C PHE A 132 26.73 3.05 -10.44
N ASP A 133 27.52 3.15 -11.50
CA ASP A 133 28.91 2.77 -11.44
C ASP A 133 29.72 3.82 -10.65
N ASN A 134 30.99 3.52 -10.37
CA ASN A 134 31.80 4.42 -9.54
C ASN A 134 32.22 5.67 -10.33
N GLU A 135 32.48 5.51 -11.62
CA GLU A 135 32.93 6.53 -12.56
C GLU A 135 31.86 7.63 -12.73
N LEU A 136 30.62 7.26 -13.07
CA LEU A 136 29.48 8.15 -13.14
C LEU A 136 29.20 8.79 -11.78
N ALA A 137 29.25 8.03 -10.68
CA ALA A 137 29.05 8.57 -9.34
C ALA A 137 30.04 9.70 -8.98
N THR A 138 31.23 9.76 -9.60
CA THR A 138 32.17 10.86 -9.36
C THR A 138 31.68 12.21 -9.89
N GLN A 139 30.74 12.22 -10.84
CA GLN A 139 30.16 13.42 -11.43
C GLN A 139 29.08 14.07 -10.56
N PHE A 140 28.69 13.42 -9.46
CA PHE A 140 27.64 13.88 -8.56
C PHE A 140 28.21 14.35 -7.21
N ASN A 141 27.49 15.26 -6.57
CA ASN A 141 27.52 15.44 -5.13
C ASN A 141 26.13 15.81 -4.62
N TRP A 142 25.99 16.02 -3.31
CA TRP A 142 24.66 16.26 -2.73
C TRP A 142 23.97 17.53 -3.27
N LYS A 143 24.68 18.67 -3.29
CA LYS A 143 24.11 20.00 -3.59
C LYS A 143 24.40 20.55 -4.99
N GLY A 144 25.15 19.82 -5.83
CA GLY A 144 25.54 20.26 -7.16
C GLY A 144 26.67 21.31 -7.20
N ARG A 145 27.57 21.31 -6.22
CA ARG A 145 28.68 22.30 -6.16
C ARG A 145 29.86 21.89 -7.04
N HIS A 146 30.69 22.85 -7.45
CA HIS A 146 31.94 22.62 -8.20
C HIS A 146 31.75 21.84 -9.51
N ASN A 147 30.81 22.27 -10.36
CA ASN A 147 30.52 21.68 -11.67
C ASN A 147 30.10 20.20 -11.62
N LYS A 148 29.53 19.76 -10.50
CA LYS A 148 28.92 18.44 -10.34
C LYS A 148 27.41 18.56 -10.31
N THR A 149 26.73 17.49 -10.68
CA THR A 149 25.26 17.43 -10.62
C THR A 149 24.80 17.17 -9.17
N GLY A 150 23.76 17.90 -8.74
CA GLY A 150 23.19 17.76 -7.41
C GLY A 150 22.24 16.57 -7.32
N PHE A 151 22.54 15.60 -6.45
CA PHE A 151 21.77 14.37 -6.34
C PHE A 151 20.47 14.54 -5.54
N GLU A 152 20.42 15.46 -4.58
CA GLU A 152 19.30 15.64 -3.64
C GLU A 152 17.94 15.85 -4.34
N GLY A 153 17.91 16.63 -5.42
CA GLY A 153 16.70 16.97 -6.16
C GLY A 153 16.39 16.07 -7.35
N THR A 154 17.10 14.95 -7.50
CA THR A 154 16.89 14.03 -8.63
C THR A 154 15.69 13.13 -8.38
N ALA A 155 14.99 12.70 -9.44
CA ALA A 155 13.91 11.74 -9.31
C ALA A 155 14.45 10.37 -8.86
N ILE A 156 15.69 10.04 -9.22
CA ILE A 156 16.38 8.84 -8.75
C ILE A 156 16.54 8.86 -7.22
N MET A 157 16.87 10.01 -6.62
CA MET A 157 16.90 10.12 -5.15
C MET A 157 15.52 9.85 -4.52
N GLY A 158 14.43 10.28 -5.17
CA GLY A 158 13.07 9.90 -4.80
C GLY A 158 12.87 8.37 -4.76
N LEU A 159 13.31 7.66 -5.81
CA LEU A 159 13.29 6.20 -5.83
C LEU A 159 14.11 5.58 -4.69
N VAL A 160 15.29 6.14 -4.38
CA VAL A 160 16.14 5.64 -3.29
C VAL A 160 15.44 5.77 -1.94
N TYR A 161 14.76 6.89 -1.67
CA TYR A 161 13.99 7.06 -0.44
C TYR A 161 12.90 6.00 -0.31
N GLU A 162 12.05 5.87 -1.31
CA GLU A 162 10.91 4.95 -1.28
C GLU A 162 11.36 3.49 -1.19
N ALA A 163 12.32 3.08 -2.03
CA ALA A 163 12.84 1.71 -2.04
C ALA A 163 13.52 1.33 -0.72
N ALA A 164 14.33 2.22 -0.14
CA ALA A 164 15.03 1.93 1.10
C ALA A 164 14.06 1.80 2.29
N LYS A 165 12.96 2.57 2.31
CA LYS A 165 11.94 2.51 3.37
C LYS A 165 11.00 1.31 3.27
N LEU A 166 10.90 0.67 2.10
CA LEU A 166 9.96 -0.44 1.91
C LEU A 166 10.33 -1.68 2.74
N ASN A 167 11.61 -2.08 2.71
CA ASN A 167 12.11 -3.32 3.34
C ASN A 167 12.99 -3.10 4.58
N CYS A 168 13.10 -1.85 5.04
CA CYS A 168 13.83 -1.50 6.25
C CYS A 168 12.96 -1.69 7.50
N PRO A 169 13.53 -2.12 8.65
CA PRO A 169 12.84 -2.14 9.93
C PRO A 169 12.13 -0.82 10.24
N SER A 170 10.90 -0.89 10.79
CA SER A 170 10.05 0.29 11.00
C SER A 170 10.70 1.37 11.86
N ASN A 171 11.56 0.99 12.82
CA ASN A 171 12.31 1.91 13.69
C ASN A 171 13.49 2.63 12.99
N GLU A 172 13.83 2.23 11.77
CA GLU A 172 14.96 2.79 11.02
C GLU A 172 14.55 3.66 9.83
N LYS A 173 13.27 3.64 9.43
CA LYS A 173 12.74 4.43 8.30
C LYS A 173 12.93 5.93 8.51
N SER A 174 14.01 6.47 7.96
CA SER A 174 14.39 7.87 8.12
C SER A 174 15.04 8.40 6.86
N ASP A 175 14.41 9.42 6.25
CA ASP A 175 14.95 10.09 5.07
C ASP A 175 16.29 10.77 5.40
N SER A 176 16.46 11.34 6.59
CA SER A 176 17.74 11.93 7.00
C SER A 176 18.88 10.91 7.00
N LYS A 177 18.63 9.70 7.54
CA LYS A 177 19.64 8.63 7.53
C LYS A 177 19.99 8.21 6.10
N ILE A 178 18.99 7.98 5.26
CA ILE A 178 19.19 7.62 3.84
C ILE A 178 20.03 8.69 3.13
N ALA A 179 19.65 9.97 3.31
CA ALA A 179 20.36 11.10 2.72
C ALA A 179 21.82 11.14 3.15
N ASP A 180 22.12 10.95 4.44
CA ASP A 180 23.49 10.96 4.95
C ASP A 180 24.32 9.79 4.40
N ILE A 181 23.73 8.60 4.28
CA ILE A 181 24.38 7.45 3.65
C ILE A 181 24.71 7.75 2.18
N VAL A 182 23.77 8.32 1.42
CA VAL A 182 23.98 8.69 0.01
C VAL A 182 25.06 9.78 -0.12
N LYS A 183 25.05 10.81 0.73
CA LYS A 183 26.10 11.85 0.77
C LYS A 183 27.49 11.23 0.94
N ILE A 184 27.64 10.33 1.92
CA ILE A 184 28.91 9.64 2.20
C ILE A 184 29.29 8.75 1.00
N TRP A 185 28.33 8.02 0.43
CA TRP A 185 28.56 7.16 -0.72
C TRP A 185 29.04 7.96 -1.94
N LEU A 186 28.43 9.10 -2.26
CA LEU A 186 28.88 9.98 -3.35
C LEU A 186 30.26 10.59 -3.06
N LYS A 187 30.50 11.07 -1.83
CA LYS A 187 31.80 11.64 -1.41
C LYS A 187 32.96 10.68 -1.67
N HIS A 188 32.75 9.38 -1.44
CA HIS A 188 33.78 8.35 -1.60
C HIS A 188 33.84 7.72 -3.01
N ALA A 189 33.09 8.22 -4.00
CA ALA A 189 33.09 7.65 -5.36
C ALA A 189 34.51 7.61 -5.97
N SER A 190 35.24 8.72 -5.92
CA SER A 190 36.61 8.78 -6.46
C SER A 190 37.58 7.82 -5.77
N SER A 191 37.40 7.57 -4.46
CA SER A 191 38.18 6.56 -3.73
C SER A 191 37.87 5.15 -4.21
N ARG A 192 36.59 4.84 -4.50
CA ARG A 192 36.18 3.53 -5.05
C ARG A 192 36.77 3.28 -6.44
N VAL A 193 36.79 4.29 -7.32
CA VAL A 193 37.45 4.21 -8.65
C VAL A 193 38.94 3.90 -8.53
N LYS A 194 39.64 4.52 -7.57
CA LYS A 194 41.07 4.24 -7.34
C LYS A 194 41.29 2.79 -6.88
N GLN A 195 40.42 2.30 -5.99
CA GLN A 195 40.49 0.93 -5.46
C GLN A 195 40.12 -0.15 -6.48
N SER A 196 39.20 0.12 -7.41
CA SER A 196 38.90 -0.83 -8.49
C SER A 196 40.09 -0.98 -9.44
N LYS A 197 40.75 0.13 -9.80
CA LYS A 197 41.96 0.11 -10.64
C LYS A 197 43.15 -0.58 -9.99
N SER A 198 43.35 -0.43 -8.68
CA SER A 198 44.43 -1.10 -7.95
C SER A 198 44.21 -2.60 -7.74
N LYS A 199 42.98 -3.09 -7.91
CA LYS A 199 42.60 -4.50 -7.79
C LYS A 199 42.65 -5.27 -9.10
N VAL A 200 43.09 -4.65 -10.19
CA VAL A 200 43.45 -5.33 -11.45
C VAL A 200 44.97 -5.49 -11.53
N PRO A 201 45.56 -6.55 -10.93
CA PRO A 201 46.88 -7.03 -11.33
C PRO A 201 46.72 -8.28 -12.20
N GLY A 202 47.24 -8.24 -13.44
CA GLY A 202 47.58 -9.41 -14.26
C GLY A 202 46.42 -10.28 -14.71
#